data_AF-A0A1V1NS67-F1
#
_entry.id   AF-A0A1V1NS67-F1
#
_cell.length_a   1.000
_cell.length_b   1.000
_cell.length_c   1.000
_cell.angle_alpha   90.00
_cell.angle_beta   90.00
_cell.angle_gamma   90.00
#
_symmetry.space_group_name_H-M   'P 1'
#
loop_
_entity.id
_entity.type
_entity.pdbx_description
1 polymer ?
#
loop_
_entity_poly.entity_id
_entity_poly.type
_entity_poly.pdbx_seq_one_letter_code
_entity_poly.pdbx_strand_id
1 'polypeptide(L)'
;ADAVKFQTFSVNRFVTSSDKVRFDQLKKFELTYEQFESLSQTASDNQITFLSTPLDIESADAIDPFVSAYKIASGDNTFWPLLEHVAQKKSL
;
A
#
# COMPACT_ATOMS: atom_id res chain seq x y z
N ALA A 1 5.43 15.04 -13.21
CA ALA A 1 5.44 14.65 -11.79
C ALA A 1 6.43 13.53 -11.64
N ASP A 2 7.21 13.48 -10.56
CA ASP A 2 8.32 12.54 -10.42
C ASP A 2 7.92 11.20 -9.81
N ALA A 3 6.83 11.19 -9.03
CA ALA A 3 6.28 9.99 -8.41
C ALA A 3 4.76 10.03 -8.35
N VAL A 4 4.15 8.85 -8.31
CA VAL A 4 2.75 8.64 -7.97
C VAL A 4 2.67 7.71 -6.77
N LYS A 5 1.75 8.00 -5.86
CA LYS A 5 1.62 7.26 -4.60
C LYS A 5 0.20 6.82 -4.33
N PHE A 6 0.02 5.53 -4.05
CA PHE A 6 -1.26 4.97 -3.62
C PHE A 6 -1.26 4.65 -2.11
N GLN A 7 -2.41 4.19 -1.61
CA GLN A 7 -2.54 3.53 -0.32
C GLN A 7 -2.93 2.07 -0.60
N THR A 8 -2.29 1.13 0.08
CA THR A 8 -2.59 -0.30 -0.05
C THR A 8 -3.12 -0.78 1.30
N PHE A 9 -4.37 -1.22 1.30
CA PHE A 9 -5.04 -1.73 2.50
C PHE A 9 -6.04 -2.81 2.10
N SER A 10 -6.25 -3.77 2.99
CA SER A 10 -7.46 -4.58 2.93
C SER A 10 -8.50 -4.06 3.91
N VAL A 11 -9.71 -3.79 3.43
CA VAL A 11 -10.76 -3.19 4.28
C VAL A 11 -11.11 -4.09 5.47
N ASN A 12 -11.04 -5.41 5.27
CA ASN A 12 -11.29 -6.39 6.33
C ASN A 12 -10.24 -6.37 7.45
N ARG A 13 -9.01 -5.92 7.16
CA ARG A 13 -7.94 -5.77 8.16
C ARG A 13 -7.81 -4.34 8.68
N PHE A 14 -8.34 -3.37 7.93
CA PHE A 14 -8.18 -1.95 8.22
C PHE A 14 -9.35 -1.30 8.96
N VAL A 15 -10.56 -1.83 8.83
CA VAL A 15 -11.78 -1.27 9.44
C VAL A 15 -12.48 -2.34 10.27
N THR A 16 -12.89 -1.97 11.48
CA THR A 16 -13.74 -2.84 12.31
C THR A 16 -15.10 -3.04 11.67
N SER A 17 -15.61 -4.27 11.66
CA SER A 17 -16.91 -4.62 11.07
C SER A 17 -18.11 -3.87 11.69
N SER A 18 -17.96 -3.30 12.89
CA SER A 18 -18.96 -2.45 13.54
C SER A 18 -19.14 -1.09 12.87
N ASP A 19 -18.12 -0.57 12.18
CA ASP A 19 -18.19 0.71 11.45
C ASP A 19 -18.58 0.49 9.98
N LYS A 20 -19.85 0.14 9.79
CA LYS A 20 -20.39 -0.25 8.48
C LYS A 20 -20.28 0.86 7.43
N VAL A 21 -20.46 2.12 7.82
CA VAL A 21 -20.40 3.27 6.90
C VAL A 21 -18.98 3.41 6.35
N ARG A 22 -17.97 3.38 7.22
CA ARG A 22 -16.57 3.46 6.80
C ARG A 22 -16.13 2.23 6.01
N PHE A 23 -16.60 1.04 6.40
CA PHE A 23 -16.34 -0.20 5.67
C PHE A 23 -16.85 -0.11 4.23
N ASP A 24 -18.14 0.20 4.04
CA ASP A 24 -18.77 0.27 2.71
C ASP A 24 -18.15 1.36 1.83
N GLN A 25 -17.70 2.47 2.43
CA GLN A 25 -16.98 3.52 1.71
C GLN A 25 -15.60 3.06 1.25
N LEU A 26 -14.78 2.53 2.16
CA LEU A 26 -13.40 2.12 1.84
C LEU A 26 -13.36 0.91 0.91
N LYS A 27 -14.39 0.05 0.95
CA LYS A 27 -14.50 -1.11 0.05
C LYS A 27 -14.53 -0.71 -1.43
N LYS A 28 -15.03 0.48 -1.75
CA LYS A 28 -15.05 1.01 -3.12
C LYS A 28 -13.68 1.48 -3.61
N PHE A 29 -12.74 1.73 -2.70
CA PHE A 29 -11.41 2.22 -2.99
C PHE A 29 -10.32 1.15 -2.82
N GLU A 30 -10.69 -0.05 -2.35
CA GLU A 30 -9.78 -1.19 -2.26
C GLU A 30 -9.43 -1.67 -3.66
N LEU A 31 -8.14 -1.62 -3.99
CA LEU A 31 -7.60 -2.14 -5.24
C LEU A 31 -7.07 -3.56 -5.03
N THR A 32 -7.19 -4.40 -6.05
CA THR A 32 -6.55 -5.72 -6.06
C THR A 32 -5.05 -5.60 -6.34
N TYR A 33 -4.28 -6.62 -5.99
CA TYR A 33 -2.83 -6.60 -6.21
C TYR A 33 -2.45 -6.62 -7.69
N GLU A 34 -3.25 -7.24 -8.55
CA GLU A 34 -3.10 -7.19 -10.00
C GLU A 34 -3.34 -5.77 -10.55
N GLN A 35 -4.24 -5.00 -9.92
CA GLN A 35 -4.41 -3.59 -10.26
C GLN A 35 -3.19 -2.77 -9.86
N PHE A 36 -2.57 -3.06 -8.71
CA PHE A 36 -1.30 -2.41 -8.32
C PHE A 36 -0.17 -2.73 -9.29
N GLU A 37 -0.05 -3.98 -9.75
CA GLU A 37 0.92 -4.37 -10.80
C GLU A 37 0.70 -3.60 -12.11
N SER A 38 -0.55 -3.52 -12.59
CA SER A 38 -0.85 -2.78 -13.81
C SER A 38 -0.55 -1.27 -13.68
N LEU A 39 -0.84 -0.69 -12.51
CA LEU A 39 -0.54 0.71 -12.21
C LEU A 39 0.97 0.96 -12.10
N SER A 40 1.73 0.06 -11.50
CA SER A 40 3.19 0.20 -11.38
C SER A 40 3.88 0.10 -12.74
N GLN A 41 3.43 -0.82 -13.60
CA GLN A 41 3.91 -0.90 -14.99
C GLN A 41 3.59 0.37 -15.76
N THR A 42 2.36 0.89 -15.64
CA THR A 42 1.96 2.14 -16.30
C THR A 42 2.82 3.32 -15.83
N ALA A 43 3.12 3.41 -14.53
CA ALA A 43 4.00 4.45 -14.00
C ALA A 43 5.43 4.31 -14.55
N SER A 44 5.96 3.09 -14.59
CA SER A 44 7.28 2.77 -15.15
C SER A 44 7.40 3.20 -16.62
N ASP A 45 6.41 2.86 -17.45
CA ASP A 45 6.37 3.22 -18.88
C ASP A 45 6.38 4.74 -19.11
N ASN A 46 5.87 5.50 -18.14
CA ASN A 46 5.85 6.96 -18.16
C ASN A 46 7.03 7.61 -17.42
N GLN A 47 8.02 6.82 -16.99
CA GLN A 47 9.18 7.29 -16.22
C GLN A 47 8.80 7.97 -14.89
N ILE A 48 7.72 7.51 -14.26
CA ILE A 48 7.21 8.00 -12.97
C ILE A 48 7.50 6.94 -11.91
N THR A 49 8.09 7.35 -10.78
CA THR A 49 8.32 6.44 -9.65
C THR A 49 6.99 5.99 -9.03
N PHE A 50 6.79 4.69 -8.91
CA PHE A 50 5.64 4.12 -8.22
C PHE A 50 5.94 3.86 -6.75
N LEU A 51 5.10 4.41 -5.86
CA LEU A 51 5.17 4.26 -4.41
C LEU A 51 3.81 3.83 -3.87
N SER A 52 3.80 3.16 -2.71
CA SER A 52 2.57 2.97 -1.97
C SER A 52 2.78 3.04 -0.45
N THR A 53 1.66 3.16 0.26
CA THR A 53 1.58 3.19 1.72
C THR A 53 0.84 1.92 2.17
N PRO A 54 1.54 0.83 2.53
CA PRO A 54 0.89 -0.34 3.09
C PRO A 54 0.41 -0.05 4.50
N LEU A 55 -0.83 -0.41 4.82
CA LEU A 55 -1.43 -0.21 6.16
C LEU A 55 -1.48 -1.52 6.97
N ASP A 56 -0.93 -2.60 6.44
CA ASP A 56 -0.76 -3.89 7.09
C ASP A 56 0.43 -4.66 6.48
N ILE A 57 0.90 -5.70 7.18
CA ILE A 57 2.09 -6.48 6.79
C ILE A 57 1.84 -7.21 5.45
N GLU A 58 0.67 -7.81 5.29
CA GLU A 58 0.31 -8.55 4.07
C GLU A 58 0.23 -7.61 2.86
N SER A 59 -0.27 -6.40 3.06
CA SER A 59 -0.28 -5.35 2.04
C SER A 59 1.14 -4.93 1.68
N ALA A 60 2.07 -4.87 2.64
CA ALA A 60 3.48 -4.58 2.36
C ALA A 60 4.14 -5.69 1.52
N ASP A 61 3.92 -6.96 1.88
CA ASP A 61 4.42 -8.09 1.10
C ASP A 61 3.87 -8.11 -0.33
N ALA A 62 2.58 -7.82 -0.48
CA ALA A 62 1.93 -7.86 -1.79
C ALA A 62 2.46 -6.81 -2.77
N ILE A 63 2.92 -5.65 -2.28
CA ILE A 63 3.42 -4.56 -3.13
C ILE A 63 4.93 -4.51 -3.25
N ASP A 64 5.68 -5.29 -2.46
CA ASP A 64 7.15 -5.34 -2.47
C ASP A 64 7.73 -5.46 -3.89
N PRO A 65 7.17 -6.27 -4.81
CA PRO A 65 7.69 -6.38 -6.17
C PRO A 65 7.41 -5.15 -7.06
N PHE A 66 6.57 -4.22 -6.63
CA PHE A 66 6.04 -3.13 -7.45
C PHE A 66 6.52 -1.74 -7.02
N VAL A 67 7.13 -1.61 -5.83
CA VAL A 67 7.52 -0.32 -5.26
C VAL A 67 9.04 -0.21 -5.13
N SER A 68 9.57 0.97 -5.46
CA SER A 68 10.99 1.30 -5.21
C SER A 68 11.23 1.79 -3.78
N ALA A 69 10.18 2.22 -3.08
CA ALA A 69 10.22 2.57 -1.68
C ALA A 69 8.82 2.50 -1.05
N TYR A 70 8.80 2.23 0.25
CA TYR A 70 7.59 2.28 1.07
C TYR A 70 7.39 3.67 1.65
N LYS A 71 6.16 4.18 1.58
CA LYS A 71 5.74 5.30 2.41
C LYS A 71 5.09 4.77 3.68
N ILE A 72 5.58 5.15 4.85
CA ILE A 72 4.92 4.86 6.14
C ILE A 72 3.93 5.98 6.45
N ALA A 73 2.66 5.65 6.76
CA ALA A 73 1.68 6.65 7.17
C ALA A 73 2.04 7.23 8.54
N SER A 74 1.76 8.50 8.80
CA SER A 74 2.11 9.11 10.10
C SER A 74 1.43 8.42 11.28
N GLY A 75 0.26 7.81 11.07
CA GLY A 75 -0.45 7.01 12.07
C GLY A 75 0.26 5.69 12.42
N ASP A 76 1.15 5.22 11.55
CA ASP A 76 1.87 3.94 11.68
C ASP A 76 3.33 4.14 12.13
N ASN A 77 3.73 5.36 12.50
CA ASN A 77 5.10 5.67 12.95
C ASN A 77 5.53 4.89 14.21
N THR A 78 4.59 4.30 14.96
CA THR A 78 4.86 3.43 16.10
C THR A 78 4.37 2.00 15.88
N PHE A 79 4.00 1.65 14.65
CA PHE A 79 3.62 0.27 14.30
C PHE A 79 4.89 -0.56 14.04
N TRP A 80 5.65 -0.83 15.11
CA TRP A 80 6.96 -1.48 15.04
C TRP A 80 6.99 -2.77 14.21
N PRO A 81 6.01 -3.69 14.30
CA PRO A 81 5.96 -4.85 13.43
C PRO A 81 6.02 -4.51 11.93
N LEU A 82 5.28 -3.51 11.47
CA LEU A 82 5.31 -3.08 10.07
C LEU A 82 6.67 -2.46 9.73
N LEU A 83 7.21 -1.60 10.60
CA LEU A 83 8.48 -0.91 10.38
C LEU A 83 9.65 -1.90 10.29
N GLU A 84 9.73 -2.85 11.20
CA GLU A 84 10.75 -3.91 11.20
C GLU A 84 10.60 -4.79 9.96
N HIS A 85 9.37 -5.13 9.58
CA HIS A 85 9.09 -5.97 8.41
C HIS A 85 9.57 -5.31 7.12
N VAL A 86 9.18 -4.05 6.86
CA VAL A 86 9.60 -3.37 5.62
C VAL A 86 11.08 -2.99 5.63
N ALA A 87 11.69 -2.77 6.80
CA ALA A 87 13.12 -2.48 6.90
C ALA A 87 14.01 -3.69 6.53
N GLN A 88 13.47 -4.91 6.60
CA GLN A 88 14.17 -6.13 6.17
C GLN A 88 14.03 -6.41 4.67
N LYS A 89 13.14 -5.72 3.97
CA LYS A 89 12.93 -5.88 2.53
C LYS A 89 14.04 -5.21 1.75
N LYS A 90 14.43 -5.83 0.63
CA LYS A 90 15.27 -5.18 -0.38
C LYS A 90 14.32 -4.55 -1.38
N SER A 91 14.01 -3.27 -1.21
CA SER A 91 13.35 -2.50 -2.25
C SER A 91 14.20 -2.53 -3.53
N LEU A 92 13.55 -2.72 -4.68
CA LEU A 92 14.18 -2.89 -6.01
C LEU A 92 15.18 -1.79 -6.38
#